data_AF-A0A528D7D2-F1
#
_entry.id   AF-A0A528D7D2-F1
#
_cell.length_a   1.000
_cell.length_b   1.000
_cell.length_c   1.000
_cell.angle_alpha   90.00
_cell.angle_beta   90.00
_cell.angle_gamma   90.00
#
_symmetry.space_group_name_H-M   'P 1'
#
loop_
_entity.id
_entity.type
_entity.pdbx_description
1 polymer ?
#
loop_
_entity_poly.entity_id
_entity_poly.type
_entity_poly.pdbx_seq_one_letter_code
_entity_poly.pdbx_strand_id
1 'polypeptide(L)' 'MKYPIPSDTAASQARASDPQNSAWVSANAGSGKTHVLAQRVIRLLLNGTDPSKILCLTYTRAAAANMSN' A
#
# COMPACT_ATOMS: atom_id res chain seq x y z
N MET A 1 -15.14 -15.65 -13.94
CA MET A 1 -15.38 -16.05 -12.53
C MET A 1 -14.74 -14.99 -11.64
N LYS A 2 -15.52 -14.12 -10.98
CA LYS A 2 -14.98 -13.11 -10.04
C LYS A 2 -14.80 -13.79 -8.69
N TYR A 3 -13.56 -14.02 -8.26
CA TYR A 3 -13.27 -14.40 -6.89
C TYR A 3 -13.36 -13.14 -6.03
N PRO A 4 -14.36 -13.00 -5.15
CA PRO A 4 -14.46 -11.85 -4.28
C PRO A 4 -13.28 -11.86 -3.29
N ILE A 5 -12.74 -10.68 -2.99
CA ILE A 5 -11.75 -10.54 -1.93
C ILE A 5 -12.45 -10.86 -0.60
N PRO A 6 -11.93 -11.79 0.23
CA PRO A 6 -12.50 -12.05 1.54
C PRO A 6 -12.62 -10.77 2.36
N SER A 7 -13.74 -10.57 3.06
CA SER A 7 -14.07 -9.35 3.81
C SER A 7 -12.98 -8.93 4.79
N ASP A 8 -12.39 -9.91 5.45
CA ASP A 8 -11.37 -9.81 6.47
C ASP A 8 -10.01 -9.44 5.86
N THR A 9 -9.74 -9.89 4.63
CA THR A 9 -8.61 -9.41 3.84
C THR A 9 -8.81 -7.95 3.46
N ALA A 10 -9.99 -7.60 2.93
CA ALA A 10 -10.30 -6.22 2.54
C ALA A 10 -10.21 -5.26 3.75
N ALA A 11 -10.75 -5.65 4.91
CA ALA A 11 -10.67 -4.88 6.14
C ALA A 11 -9.23 -4.72 6.63
N SER A 12 -8.41 -5.78 6.57
CA SER A 12 -7.00 -5.71 6.98
C SER A 12 -6.17 -4.81 6.05
N GLN A 13 -6.41 -4.89 4.74
CA GLN A 13 -5.79 -4.00 3.75
C GLN A 13 -6.24 -2.54 3.94
N ALA A 14 -7.52 -2.31 4.24
CA ALA A 14 -8.05 -0.97 4.52
C ALA A 14 -7.43 -0.35 5.77
N ARG A 15 -7.23 -1.13 6.85
CA ARG A 15 -6.54 -0.67 8.07
C ARG A 15 -5.06 -0.40 7.83
N ALA A 16 -4.36 -1.29 7.12
CA ALA A 16 -2.93 -1.14 6.85
C ALA A 16 -2.61 0.05 5.93
N SER A 17 -3.52 0.37 5.00
CA SER A 17 -3.38 1.52 4.09
C SER A 17 -3.87 2.84 4.69
N ASP A 18 -4.49 2.85 5.87
CA ASP A 18 -4.87 4.08 6.56
C ASP A 18 -3.62 4.85 7.06
N PRO A 19 -3.37 6.07 6.56
CA PRO A 19 -2.18 6.84 6.92
C PRO A 19 -2.10 7.22 8.40
N GLN A 20 -3.21 7.18 9.14
CA GLN A 20 -3.23 7.48 10.58
C GLN A 20 -2.62 6.36 11.44
N ASN A 21 -2.45 5.17 10.87
CA ASN A 21 -1.93 4.01 11.58
C ASN A 21 -0.51 3.69 11.14
N SER A 22 0.38 3.35 12.07
CA SER A 22 1.58 2.58 11.73
C SER A 22 1.19 1.12 11.52
N ALA A 23 1.67 0.50 10.43
CA ALA A 23 1.27 -0.85 10.06
C ALA A 23 2.49 -1.74 9.75
N TRP A 24 2.48 -2.94 10.32
CA TRP A 24 3.35 -4.04 9.88
C TRP A 24 2.53 -5.00 9.03
N VAL A 25 2.95 -5.22 7.79
CA VAL A 25 2.24 -6.09 6.84
C VAL A 25 3.07 -7.34 6.56
N SER A 26 2.71 -8.44 7.21
CA SER A 26 3.22 -9.77 6.87
C SER A 26 2.27 -10.44 5.88
N ALA A 27 2.75 -10.76 4.69
CA ALA A 27 1.94 -11.47 3.70
C ALA A 27 2.80 -12.22 2.67
N ASN A 28 2.24 -13.30 2.11
CA ASN A 28 2.92 -14.15 1.11
C ASN A 28 3.17 -13.41 -0.22
N ALA A 29 3.99 -13.99 -1.11
CA ALA A 29 4.14 -13.49 -2.48
C ALA A 29 2.77 -13.45 -3.19
N GLY A 30 2.54 -12.44 -4.04
CA GLY A 30 1.28 -12.29 -4.78
C GLY A 30 0.05 -11.83 -3.97
N SER A 31 0.17 -11.63 -2.65
CA SER A 31 -0.95 -11.22 -1.77
C SER A 31 -1.37 -9.75 -1.83
N GLY A 32 -0.76 -8.94 -2.72
CA GLY A 32 -1.14 -7.53 -2.89
C GLY A 32 -0.45 -6.54 -1.94
N LYS A 33 0.69 -6.88 -1.30
CA LYS A 33 1.45 -5.94 -0.44
C LYS A 33 1.77 -4.61 -1.13
N THR A 34 2.20 -4.65 -2.40
CA THR A 34 2.47 -3.44 -3.20
C THR A 34 1.22 -2.61 -3.41
N HIS A 35 0.06 -3.24 -3.61
CA HIS A 35 -1.22 -2.55 -3.72
C HIS A 35 -1.58 -1.82 -2.42
N VAL A 36 -1.38 -2.46 -1.26
CA VAL A 36 -1.59 -1.82 0.06
C VAL A 36 -0.69 -0.60 0.23
N LEU A 37 0.60 -0.70 -0.14
CA LEU A 37 1.54 0.42 -0.08
C LEU A 37 1.12 1.56 -1.00
N ALA A 38 0.77 1.27 -2.26
CA ALA A 38 0.29 2.27 -3.22
C ALA A 38 -0.99 2.97 -2.74
N GLN A 39 -1.96 2.22 -2.21
CA GLN A 39 -3.17 2.79 -1.61
C GLN A 39 -2.87 3.72 -0.44
N ARG A 40 -1.87 3.38 0.39
CA ARG A 40 -1.43 4.25 1.49
C ARG A 40 -0.86 5.57 0.98
N VAL A 41 0.00 5.52 -0.05
CA VAL A 41 0.56 6.73 -0.68
C VAL A 41 -0.55 7.59 -1.26
N ILE A 42 -1.50 6.99 -2.00
CA ILE A 42 -2.66 7.70 -2.56
C ILE A 42 -3.46 8.39 -1.45
N ARG A 43 -3.73 7.71 -0.34
CA ARG A 43 -4.46 8.30 0.80
C ARG A 43 -3.70 9.46 1.44
N LEU A 44 -2.37 9.38 1.58
CA LEU A 44 -1.56 10.50 2.07
C LEU A 44 -1.69 11.72 1.14
N LEU A 45 -1.59 11.51 -0.16
CA LEU A 45 -1.72 12.57 -1.16
C LEU A 45 -3.12 13.19 -1.16
N LEU A 46 -4.17 12.37 -1.12
CA LEU A 46 -5.56 12.84 -1.02
C LEU A 46 -5.83 13.62 0.27
N ASN A 47 -5.11 13.32 1.35
CA ASN A 47 -5.14 14.08 2.60
C ASN A 47 -4.32 15.38 2.54
N GLY A 48 -3.76 15.75 1.39
CA GLY A 48 -2.98 16.99 1.20
C GLY A 48 -1.52 16.88 1.65
N THR A 49 -1.01 15.67 1.87
CA THR A 49 0.42 15.49 2.18
C THR A 49 1.24 15.88 0.96
N ASP A 50 2.18 16.81 1.14
CA ASP A 50 3.17 17.16 0.13
C ASP A 50 3.95 15.89 -0.29
N PRO A 51 3.97 15.53 -1.60
CA PRO A 51 4.68 14.34 -2.09
C PRO A 51 6.15 14.28 -1.63
N SER A 52 6.83 15.42 -1.51
CA SER A 52 8.23 15.49 -1.06
C SER A 52 8.44 15.02 0.38
N LYS A 53 7.36 14.94 1.18
CA LYS A 53 7.37 14.43 2.56
C LYS A 53 7.09 12.93 2.64
N ILE A 54 6.88 12.24 1.52
CA ILE A 54 6.58 10.80 1.47
C ILE A 54 7.80 10.05 0.94
N LEU A 55 8.39 9.19 1.79
CA LEU A 55 9.50 8.32 1.42
C LEU A 55 9.04 6.87 1.29
N CYS A 56 9.13 6.31 0.09
CA CYS A 56 8.92 4.88 -0.16
C CYS A 56 10.26 4.18 -0.40
N LEU A 57 10.53 3.11 0.35
CA LEU A 57 11.76 2.32 0.22
C LEU A 57 11.43 0.89 -0.20
N THR A 58 12.29 0.32 -1.03
CA THR A 58 12.21 -1.09 -1.46
C THR A 58 13.61 -1.61 -1.80
N TYR A 59 13.76 -2.93 -1.83
CA TYR A 59 15.06 -3.57 -1.99
C TYR A 59 15.64 -3.45 -3.41
N THR A 60 14.78 -3.41 -4.43
CA THR A 60 15.22 -3.44 -5.84
C THR A 60 14.84 -2.17 -6.60
N ARG A 61 15.70 -1.76 -7.54
CA ARG A 61 15.41 -0.63 -8.45
C ARG A 61 14.15 -0.87 -9.28
N ALA A 62 13.93 -2.10 -9.73
CA ALA A 62 12.73 -2.47 -10.49
C ALA A 62 11.45 -2.27 -9.68
N ALA A 63 11.45 -2.64 -8.39
CA ALA A 63 10.31 -2.38 -7.52
C ALA A 63 10.12 -0.89 -7.23
N ALA A 64 11.21 -0.12 -7.12
CA ALA A 64 11.12 1.32 -6.89
C ALA A 64 10.49 2.05 -8.09
N ALA A 65 10.88 1.66 -9.31
CA ALA A 65 10.32 2.22 -10.54
C ALA A 65 8.79 2.00 -10.66
N ASN A 66 8.28 0.85 -10.18
CA ASN A 66 6.84 0.59 -10.17
C ASN A 66 6.05 1.51 -9.23
N MET A 67 6.70 2.15 -8.25
CA MET A 67 6.06 3.06 -7.29
C MET A 67 6.19 4.54 -7.70
N SER A 68 7.10 4.87 -8.62
CA SER A 68 7.35 6.24 -9.09
C SER A 68 6.60 6.60 -10.37
N ASN A 69 6.06 5.62 -11.09
CA ASN A 69 5.33 5.78 -12.35
C ASN A 69 3.83 5.91 -12.12
#